data_AF-A0ABD3HAP7-F1
#
_entry.id   AF-A0ABD3HAP7-F1
#
_cell.length_a   1.000
_cell.length_b   1.000
_cell.length_c   1.000
_cell.angle_alpha   90.00
_cell.angle_beta   90.00
_cell.angle_gamma   90.00
#
_symmetry.space_group_name_H-M   'P 1'
#
loop_
_entity.id
_entity.type
_entity.pdbx_description
1 polymer ?
#
loop_
_entity_poly.entity_id
_entity_poly.type
_entity_poly.pdbx_seq_one_letter_code
_entity_poly.pdbx_strand_id
1 'polypeptide(L)'
;MESRSKAHVSWCILLEITVAVLFCSNAQAAPLKITLDTYRNCIDGSILSFSVSCCPGVELDLNVTVVDFIPKRDRLSGHRIRKALQCLTGEELRTYTEKLTRAYELMRALPSSDPRSLHQQELTHCAHGTGSFVQDGLKADSNFTLDIHSSWIFLPWHRMFIYFHERILQKLLDDPTFTLHFWNFDNGLDGRTSSTEGCSEPGHFFPGIYNDNSTSTFEPSRSNRTRVLNVPIDLTFPVMFSEADPAVALRCVNEAVPRNREAMHLAMQKGRVSRDFFGIPFRYGDVRPPMLVGGGSLEYFPHNSLHDWVGGFMRTPLRATGDPVFYPAHANVDRLWDVWMKLGDGRELLQPTDPDWLDAEFLLWDENRVLRRLKVKDVLNIADLGYSYEKVYDASWIFWQNSTGLVSSAMAPTQP
;
A
#
# COMPACT_ATOMS: atom_id res chain seq x y z
N MET A 1 -69.57 -19.64 -50.95
CA MET A 1 -69.43 -18.52 -50.00
C MET A 1 -69.60 -19.10 -48.60
N GLU A 2 -68.57 -19.79 -48.09
CA GLU A 2 -67.44 -19.21 -47.33
C GLU A 2 -67.90 -18.55 -46.03
N SER A 3 -67.27 -18.74 -44.87
CA SER A 3 -66.56 -19.86 -44.25
C SER A 3 -66.70 -19.59 -42.75
N ARG A 4 -66.91 -20.65 -41.96
CA ARG A 4 -66.97 -20.55 -40.48
C ARG A 4 -65.53 -20.48 -39.94
N SER A 5 -65.22 -19.43 -39.18
CA SER A 5 -64.00 -19.31 -38.36
C SER A 5 -64.45 -18.96 -36.93
N LYS A 6 -64.78 -19.96 -36.10
CA LYS A 6 -63.95 -20.50 -35.01
C LYS A 6 -63.34 -19.43 -34.09
N ALA A 7 -63.94 -19.35 -32.90
CA ALA A 7 -63.37 -18.78 -31.70
C ALA A 7 -62.07 -19.49 -31.31
N HIS A 8 -61.03 -18.72 -30.95
CA HIS A 8 -60.01 -19.05 -29.96
C HIS A 8 -59.24 -17.76 -29.65
N VAL A 9 -59.73 -16.99 -28.67
CA VAL A 9 -58.92 -15.96 -28.00
C VAL A 9 -58.10 -16.71 -26.95
N SER A 10 -56.86 -17.02 -27.30
CA SER A 10 -55.90 -17.62 -26.38
C SER A 10 -55.42 -16.54 -25.41
N TRP A 11 -55.96 -16.57 -24.20
CA TRP A 11 -55.39 -15.90 -23.03
C TRP A 11 -54.13 -16.66 -22.62
N CYS A 12 -52.94 -16.20 -23.04
CA CYS A 12 -51.68 -16.79 -22.56
C CYS A 12 -50.45 -15.87 -22.69
N ILE A 13 -50.57 -14.58 -22.37
CA ILE A 13 -49.40 -13.71 -22.19
C ILE A 13 -49.61 -12.84 -20.95
N LEU A 14 -49.27 -13.37 -19.78
CA LEU A 14 -48.96 -12.60 -18.55
C LEU A 14 -48.54 -13.53 -17.39
N LEU A 15 -47.64 -14.48 -17.64
CA LEU A 15 -47.05 -15.28 -16.54
C LEU A 15 -45.62 -15.75 -16.85
N GLU A 16 -44.75 -14.86 -17.34
CA GLU A 16 -43.30 -15.10 -17.39
C GLU A 16 -42.52 -13.90 -16.82
N ILE A 17 -42.79 -13.52 -15.57
CA ILE A 17 -42.00 -12.47 -14.90
C ILE A 17 -41.40 -12.89 -13.54
N THR A 18 -41.68 -14.07 -12.95
CA THR A 18 -41.26 -14.24 -11.55
C THR A 18 -40.81 -15.62 -11.06
N VAL A 19 -40.25 -16.49 -11.90
CA VAL A 19 -39.43 -17.65 -11.47
C VAL A 19 -38.50 -17.99 -12.64
N ALA A 20 -37.24 -17.55 -12.74
CA ALA A 20 -36.11 -18.14 -12.04
C ALA A 20 -34.81 -17.35 -12.30
N VAL A 21 -34.78 -16.04 -12.03
CA VAL A 21 -33.51 -15.35 -11.73
C VAL A 21 -33.24 -15.54 -10.24
N LEU A 22 -33.03 -16.80 -9.87
CA LEU A 22 -32.60 -17.26 -8.54
C LEU A 22 -31.49 -18.29 -8.75
N PHE A 23 -30.57 -18.00 -9.66
CA PHE A 23 -29.17 -18.33 -9.45
C PHE A 23 -28.49 -17.10 -8.85
N CYS A 24 -29.01 -16.63 -7.71
CA CYS A 24 -28.10 -16.14 -6.69
C CYS A 24 -27.23 -17.34 -6.35
N SER A 25 -26.01 -17.36 -6.89
CA SER A 25 -24.94 -18.13 -6.28
C SER A 25 -24.92 -17.73 -4.81
N ASN A 26 -25.42 -18.63 -3.97
CA ASN A 26 -25.26 -18.64 -2.51
C ASN A 26 -23.76 -18.85 -2.19
N ALA A 27 -22.88 -18.01 -2.74
CA ALA A 27 -21.56 -17.84 -2.19
C ALA A 27 -21.78 -17.02 -0.93
N GLN A 28 -21.90 -17.72 0.20
CA GLN A 28 -21.85 -17.09 1.51
C GLN A 28 -20.55 -16.30 1.57
N ALA A 29 -20.65 -15.01 1.91
CA ALA A 29 -19.50 -14.14 2.13
C ALA A 29 -18.47 -14.88 3.01
N ALA A 30 -17.22 -14.92 2.54
CA ALA A 30 -16.14 -15.66 3.18
C ALA A 30 -14.81 -14.90 3.00
N PRO A 31 -13.82 -15.14 3.88
CA PRO A 31 -12.51 -14.52 3.76
C PRO A 31 -11.78 -14.97 2.49
N LEU A 32 -11.02 -14.06 1.90
CA LEU A 32 -10.08 -14.41 0.84
C LEU A 32 -9.00 -15.34 1.40
N LYS A 33 -8.58 -16.32 0.60
CA LYS A 33 -7.50 -17.23 0.97
C LYS A 33 -6.55 -17.40 -0.19
N ILE A 34 -5.26 -17.22 0.09
CA ILE A 34 -4.18 -17.68 -0.78
C ILE A 34 -3.61 -18.95 -0.17
N THR A 35 -3.71 -20.05 -0.92
CA THR A 35 -3.17 -21.34 -0.53
C THR A 35 -1.91 -21.66 -1.34
N LEU A 36 -1.27 -22.79 -1.02
CA LEU A 36 -0.17 -23.29 -1.83
C LEU A 36 -0.65 -23.66 -3.25
N ASP A 37 -1.91 -24.07 -3.39
CA ASP A 37 -2.51 -24.36 -4.69
C ASP A 37 -2.79 -23.07 -5.46
N THR A 38 -3.21 -21.99 -4.80
CA THR A 38 -3.27 -20.65 -5.43
C THR A 38 -1.91 -20.24 -5.99
N TYR A 39 -0.83 -20.46 -5.23
CA TYR A 39 0.53 -20.16 -5.65
C TYR A 39 1.01 -21.01 -6.83
N ARG A 40 0.75 -22.32 -6.79
CA ARG A 40 1.15 -23.27 -7.84
C ARG A 40 0.39 -23.08 -9.14
N ASN A 41 -0.87 -22.64 -9.06
CA ASN A 41 -1.73 -22.39 -10.21
C ASN A 41 -1.78 -20.90 -10.57
N CYS A 42 -0.69 -20.18 -10.31
CA CYS A 42 -0.55 -18.81 -10.75
C CYS A 42 -0.70 -18.70 -12.27
N ILE A 43 -1.37 -17.64 -12.71
CA ILE A 43 -1.62 -17.32 -14.11
C ILE A 43 -1.01 -15.96 -14.48
N ASP A 44 -0.90 -15.68 -15.78
CA ASP A 44 -0.62 -14.33 -16.24
C ASP A 44 -1.74 -13.39 -15.76
N GLY A 45 -1.35 -12.28 -15.15
CA GLY A 45 -2.24 -11.23 -14.66
C GLY A 45 -2.59 -10.21 -15.74
N SER A 46 -3.25 -9.14 -15.35
CA SER A 46 -3.51 -8.00 -16.23
C SER A 46 -3.52 -6.65 -15.52
N ILE A 47 -2.95 -5.64 -16.18
CA ILE A 47 -3.03 -4.22 -15.81
C ILE A 47 -3.65 -3.46 -16.99
N LEU A 48 -4.72 -2.70 -16.77
CA LEU A 48 -5.39 -1.92 -17.84
C LEU A 48 -5.70 -2.74 -19.11
N SER A 49 -6.02 -4.02 -18.96
CA SER A 49 -6.26 -4.99 -20.05
C SER A 49 -5.02 -5.48 -20.82
N PHE A 50 -3.81 -5.14 -20.37
CA PHE A 50 -2.56 -5.70 -20.88
C PHE A 50 -2.14 -6.90 -20.04
N SER A 51 -1.79 -8.02 -20.69
CA SER A 51 -1.29 -9.22 -20.01
C SER A 51 0.08 -8.96 -19.39
N VAL A 52 0.30 -9.48 -18.17
CA VAL A 52 1.57 -9.39 -17.44
C VAL A 52 1.91 -10.74 -16.81
N SER A 53 3.18 -11.15 -16.91
CA SER A 53 3.63 -12.41 -16.30
C SER A 53 4.34 -12.12 -14.98
N CYS A 54 3.70 -12.52 -13.88
CA CYS A 54 4.14 -12.16 -12.53
C CYS A 54 4.26 -13.35 -11.59
N CYS A 55 4.10 -14.56 -12.11
CA CYS A 55 4.16 -15.74 -11.26
C CYS A 55 5.51 -15.85 -10.56
N PRO A 56 5.53 -15.95 -9.21
CA PRO A 56 6.76 -16.04 -8.47
C PRO A 56 7.59 -17.21 -9.00
N GLY A 57 8.79 -16.91 -9.52
CA GLY A 57 9.70 -17.91 -10.09
C GLY A 57 10.38 -18.79 -9.03
N VAL A 58 9.82 -18.86 -7.82
CA VAL A 58 10.30 -19.76 -6.77
C VAL A 58 9.80 -21.15 -7.12
N GLU A 59 10.71 -22.08 -7.39
CA GLU A 59 10.35 -23.49 -7.52
C GLU A 59 9.75 -23.96 -6.19
N LEU A 60 8.42 -24.05 -6.15
CA LEU A 60 7.70 -24.60 -5.02
C LEU A 60 7.83 -26.11 -5.09
N ASP A 61 8.89 -26.64 -4.49
CA ASP A 61 9.05 -28.08 -4.29
C ASP A 61 7.77 -28.69 -3.70
N LEU A 62 7.52 -29.97 -4.01
CA LEU A 62 6.38 -30.72 -3.44
C LEU A 62 6.37 -30.72 -1.89
N ASN A 63 7.51 -30.40 -1.26
CA ASN A 63 7.71 -30.41 0.19
C ASN A 63 7.68 -29.02 0.87
N VAL A 64 7.33 -27.94 0.15
CA VAL A 64 7.20 -26.61 0.79
C VAL A 64 6.13 -26.68 1.88
N THR A 65 6.56 -26.44 3.12
CA THR A 65 5.67 -26.42 4.28
C THR A 65 5.23 -24.99 4.56
N VAL A 66 3.92 -24.76 4.52
CA VAL A 66 3.32 -23.50 4.96
C VAL A 66 3.24 -23.51 6.48
N VAL A 67 3.77 -22.47 7.12
CA VAL A 67 3.76 -22.33 8.58
C VAL A 67 2.95 -21.10 8.98
N ASP A 68 2.01 -21.26 9.90
CA ASP A 68 1.22 -20.14 10.39
C ASP A 68 2.12 -19.09 11.06
N PHE A 69 1.91 -17.83 10.68
CA PHE A 69 2.54 -16.70 11.32
C PHE A 69 1.91 -16.50 12.69
N ILE A 70 2.74 -16.28 13.70
CA ILE A 70 2.29 -15.91 15.03
C ILE A 70 2.98 -14.60 15.36
N PRO A 71 2.22 -13.49 15.57
CA PRO A 71 2.81 -12.23 15.95
C PRO A 71 3.42 -12.39 17.34
N LYS A 72 4.75 -12.56 17.37
CA LYS A 72 5.52 -12.64 18.59
C LYS A 72 6.65 -11.64 18.48
N ARG A 73 6.54 -10.58 19.28
CA ARG A 73 7.65 -9.67 19.54
C ARG A 73 8.82 -10.49 20.10
N ASP A 74 9.90 -10.55 19.33
CA ASP A 74 11.18 -11.02 19.85
C ASP A 74 11.66 -10.01 20.91
N ARG A 75 11.67 -10.44 22.17
CA ARG A 75 12.10 -9.60 23.30
C ARG A 75 13.61 -9.39 23.30
N LEU A 76 14.38 -10.25 22.64
CA LEU A 76 15.83 -10.21 22.60
C LEU A 76 16.36 -9.18 21.58
N SER A 77 15.64 -8.96 20.48
CA SER A 77 16.02 -7.99 19.43
C SER A 77 15.75 -6.53 19.79
N GLY A 78 15.17 -6.25 20.97
CA GLY A 78 14.72 -4.91 21.34
C GLY A 78 13.49 -4.44 20.55
N HIS A 79 12.99 -3.25 20.88
CA HIS A 79 11.88 -2.61 20.17
C HIS A 79 12.43 -1.80 18.99
N ARG A 80 11.95 -2.07 17.77
CA ARG A 80 12.43 -1.38 16.57
C ARG A 80 11.70 -0.05 16.40
N ILE A 81 12.44 1.03 16.19
CA ILE A 81 11.87 2.34 15.89
C ILE A 81 12.27 2.72 14.47
N ARG A 82 11.31 2.69 13.55
CA ARG A 82 11.51 3.20 12.19
C ARG A 82 11.62 4.72 12.27
N LYS A 83 12.79 5.26 11.93
CA LYS A 83 13.09 6.69 11.97
C LYS A 83 12.70 7.39 10.68
N ALA A 84 12.41 8.68 10.78
CA ALA A 84 12.24 9.52 9.60
C ALA A 84 13.62 9.83 9.01
N LEU A 85 13.87 9.53 7.73
CA LEU A 85 15.23 9.60 7.17
C LEU A 85 15.88 10.97 7.35
N GLN A 86 15.12 12.03 7.11
CA GLN A 86 15.62 13.40 7.14
C GLN A 86 16.10 13.87 8.53
N CYS A 87 15.80 13.10 9.58
CA CYS A 87 16.29 13.39 10.94
C CYS A 87 17.55 12.61 11.33
N LEU A 88 18.04 11.72 10.47
CA LEU A 88 19.38 11.18 10.61
C LEU A 88 20.38 12.24 10.13
N THR A 89 21.44 12.48 10.90
CA THR A 89 22.48 13.46 10.53
C THR A 89 23.88 12.96 10.89
N GLY A 90 24.91 13.60 10.34
CA GLY A 90 26.31 13.33 10.67
C GLY A 90 26.69 11.85 10.50
N GLU A 91 27.32 11.28 11.53
CA GLU A 91 27.76 9.89 11.53
C GLU A 91 26.60 8.89 11.49
N GLU A 92 25.47 9.19 12.14
CA GLU A 92 24.31 8.30 12.14
C GLU A 92 23.76 8.11 10.73
N LEU A 93 23.56 9.20 9.97
CA LEU A 93 23.11 9.12 8.57
C LEU A 93 24.11 8.37 7.70
N ARG A 94 25.42 8.61 7.89
CA ARG A 94 26.47 7.93 7.13
C ARG A 94 26.43 6.42 7.37
N THR A 95 26.46 5.98 8.63
CA THR A 95 26.39 4.56 8.98
C THR A 95 25.08 3.93 8.53
N TYR A 96 23.97 4.64 8.66
CA TYR A 96 22.68 4.15 8.18
C TYR A 96 22.69 3.93 6.67
N THR A 97 23.19 4.90 5.91
CA THR A 97 23.26 4.85 4.44
C THR A 97 24.18 3.71 4.00
N GLU A 98 25.34 3.54 4.62
CA GLU A 98 26.26 2.42 4.36
C GLU A 98 25.57 1.06 4.59
N LYS A 99 24.84 0.90 5.71
CA LYS A 99 24.09 -0.33 6.00
C LYS A 99 22.97 -0.57 4.99
N LEU A 100 22.20 0.46 4.64
CA LEU A 100 21.10 0.34 3.68
C LEU A 100 21.62 -0.08 2.30
N THR A 101 22.66 0.60 1.81
CA THR A 101 23.34 0.24 0.56
C THR A 101 23.87 -1.18 0.64
N ARG A 102 24.53 -1.57 1.73
CA ARG A 102 25.02 -2.94 1.90
C ARG A 102 23.89 -3.98 1.88
N ALA A 103 22.75 -3.69 2.49
CA ALA A 103 21.61 -4.60 2.53
C ALA A 103 21.05 -4.85 1.11
N TYR A 104 20.89 -3.79 0.32
CA TYR A 104 20.40 -3.91 -1.06
C TYR A 104 21.45 -4.51 -2.00
N GLU A 105 22.76 -4.30 -1.77
CA GLU A 105 23.80 -5.03 -2.50
C GLU A 105 23.67 -6.54 -2.30
N LEU A 106 23.54 -6.97 -1.04
CA LEU A 106 23.37 -8.38 -0.69
C LEU A 106 22.08 -8.96 -1.26
N MET A 107 20.98 -8.21 -1.17
CA MET A 107 19.67 -8.64 -1.67
C MET A 107 19.65 -8.77 -3.20
N ARG A 108 20.31 -7.86 -3.92
CA ARG A 108 20.45 -7.94 -5.39
C ARG A 108 21.41 -9.03 -5.84
N ALA A 109 22.37 -9.40 -4.99
CA ALA A 109 23.32 -10.49 -5.26
C ALA A 109 22.72 -11.89 -5.07
N LEU A 110 21.54 -12.01 -4.44
CA LEU A 110 20.85 -13.28 -4.32
C LEU A 110 20.42 -13.82 -5.69
N PRO A 111 20.42 -15.16 -5.90
CA PRO A 111 19.83 -15.76 -7.08
C PRO A 111 18.39 -15.32 -7.28
N SER A 112 17.95 -15.18 -8.53
CA SER A 112 16.57 -14.81 -8.86
C SER A 112 15.53 -15.81 -8.36
N SER A 113 15.93 -17.06 -8.06
CA SER A 113 15.08 -18.08 -7.44
C SER A 113 15.01 -17.99 -5.91
N ASP A 114 15.90 -17.24 -5.25
CA ASP A 114 15.82 -17.05 -3.80
C ASP A 114 14.62 -16.12 -3.50
N PRO A 115 13.65 -16.54 -2.66
CA PRO A 115 12.44 -15.76 -2.38
C PRO A 115 12.73 -14.40 -1.72
N ARG A 116 13.95 -14.20 -1.21
CA ARG A 116 14.40 -12.97 -0.57
C ARG A 116 15.07 -12.00 -1.55
N SER A 117 15.34 -12.44 -2.78
CA SER A 117 15.93 -11.56 -3.81
C SER A 117 14.98 -10.41 -4.14
N LEU A 118 15.55 -9.27 -4.56
CA LEU A 118 14.73 -8.12 -4.95
C LEU A 118 13.79 -8.44 -6.11
N HIS A 119 14.22 -9.32 -7.01
CA HIS A 119 13.39 -9.83 -8.09
C HIS A 119 12.16 -10.61 -7.59
N GLN A 120 12.32 -11.46 -6.58
CA GLN A 120 11.17 -12.18 -6.01
C GLN A 120 10.24 -11.28 -5.19
N GLN A 121 10.75 -10.20 -4.58
CA GLN A 121 9.90 -9.18 -3.98
C GLN A 121 9.06 -8.44 -5.05
N GLU A 122 9.64 -8.20 -6.24
CA GLU A 122 8.93 -7.67 -7.42
C GLU A 122 7.80 -8.59 -7.88
N LEU A 123 8.12 -9.85 -8.12
CA LEU A 123 7.11 -10.83 -8.54
C LEU A 123 6.03 -11.05 -7.49
N THR A 124 6.39 -11.02 -6.20
CA THR A 124 5.41 -11.16 -5.10
C THR A 124 4.39 -10.02 -5.13
N HIS A 125 4.83 -8.77 -5.22
CA HIS A 125 3.91 -7.63 -5.32
C HIS A 125 3.12 -7.66 -6.62
N CYS A 126 3.76 -7.96 -7.75
CA CYS A 126 3.05 -8.03 -9.02
C CYS A 126 1.96 -9.11 -9.02
N ALA A 127 2.27 -10.33 -8.58
CA ALA A 127 1.29 -11.43 -8.63
C ALA A 127 0.04 -11.12 -7.79
N HIS A 128 0.23 -10.48 -6.64
CA HIS A 128 -0.84 -10.09 -5.74
C HIS A 128 -1.64 -8.87 -6.24
N GLY A 129 -1.04 -7.97 -7.01
CA GLY A 129 -1.65 -6.70 -7.45
C GLY A 129 -2.05 -6.66 -8.93
N THR A 130 -2.08 -7.80 -9.63
CA THR A 130 -2.40 -7.85 -11.06
C THR A 130 -3.37 -8.97 -11.44
N GLY A 131 -3.95 -9.66 -10.47
CA GLY A 131 -4.87 -10.77 -10.75
C GLY A 131 -4.20 -12.05 -11.21
N SER A 132 -2.89 -12.23 -10.99
CA SER A 132 -2.19 -13.49 -11.27
C SER A 132 -2.60 -14.64 -10.36
N PHE A 133 -3.20 -14.34 -9.21
CA PHE A 133 -3.77 -15.34 -8.32
C PHE A 133 -5.29 -15.37 -8.46
N VAL A 134 -5.81 -16.55 -8.77
CA VAL A 134 -7.25 -16.84 -8.75
C VAL A 134 -7.67 -17.18 -7.32
N GLN A 135 -8.85 -16.72 -6.90
CA GLN A 135 -9.39 -17.08 -5.60
C GLN A 135 -9.49 -18.61 -5.45
N ASP A 136 -9.06 -19.11 -4.29
CA ASP A 136 -8.87 -20.53 -4.03
C ASP A 136 -10.11 -21.39 -4.36
N GLY A 137 -9.89 -22.51 -5.05
CA GLY A 137 -10.96 -23.42 -5.48
C GLY A 137 -11.80 -22.95 -6.68
N LEU A 138 -11.56 -21.75 -7.23
CA LEU A 138 -12.20 -21.29 -8.46
C LEU A 138 -11.37 -21.62 -9.71
N LYS A 139 -12.01 -21.57 -10.88
CA LYS A 139 -11.37 -21.93 -12.15
C LYS A 139 -10.41 -20.85 -12.62
N ALA A 140 -9.32 -21.27 -13.25
CA ALA A 140 -8.27 -20.40 -13.78
C ALA A 140 -8.75 -19.38 -14.83
N ASP A 141 -9.82 -19.68 -15.56
CA ASP A 141 -10.43 -18.82 -16.58
C ASP A 141 -11.52 -17.88 -16.02
N SER A 142 -11.69 -17.82 -14.69
CA SER A 142 -12.68 -16.96 -14.05
C SER A 142 -12.18 -15.53 -13.86
N ASN A 143 -13.12 -14.58 -13.70
CA ASN A 143 -12.82 -13.19 -13.36
C ASN A 143 -12.68 -12.95 -11.83
N PHE A 144 -12.67 -14.02 -11.03
CA PHE A 144 -12.53 -13.99 -9.58
C PHE A 144 -11.06 -14.08 -9.18
N THR A 145 -10.28 -13.09 -9.63
CA THR A 145 -8.86 -12.97 -9.31
C THR A 145 -8.65 -12.04 -8.12
N LEU A 146 -7.49 -12.14 -7.50
CA LEU A 146 -7.09 -11.35 -6.34
C LEU A 146 -6.45 -10.03 -6.76
N ASP A 147 -6.68 -9.01 -5.97
CA ASP A 147 -5.97 -7.74 -6.05
C ASP A 147 -5.82 -7.17 -4.65
N ILE A 148 -4.59 -6.83 -4.28
CA ILE A 148 -4.28 -6.22 -2.99
C ILE A 148 -4.55 -4.71 -3.01
N HIS A 149 -4.74 -4.12 -4.19
CA HIS A 149 -5.08 -2.71 -4.37
C HIS A 149 -6.61 -2.53 -4.47
N SER A 150 -7.05 -1.29 -4.39
CA SER A 150 -8.43 -0.84 -4.60
C SER A 150 -9.47 -1.53 -3.69
N SER A 151 -9.09 -1.88 -2.47
CA SER A 151 -9.98 -2.48 -1.47
C SER A 151 -9.43 -2.35 -0.05
N TRP A 152 -10.21 -2.77 0.94
CA TRP A 152 -9.80 -2.86 2.35
C TRP A 152 -8.56 -3.75 2.63
N ILE A 153 -8.06 -4.51 1.65
CA ILE A 153 -6.86 -5.35 1.77
C ILE A 153 -5.57 -4.52 1.66
N PHE A 154 -5.64 -3.33 1.05
CA PHE A 154 -4.48 -2.49 0.74
C PHE A 154 -3.55 -2.30 1.94
N LEU A 155 -4.04 -1.73 3.03
CA LEU A 155 -3.21 -1.42 4.20
C LEU A 155 -2.62 -2.68 4.88
N PRO A 156 -3.41 -3.71 5.26
CA PRO A 156 -2.86 -4.86 5.96
C PRO A 156 -1.88 -5.67 5.10
N TRP A 157 -2.12 -5.83 3.81
CA TRP A 157 -1.18 -6.59 2.96
C TRP A 157 0.16 -5.87 2.84
N HIS A 158 0.16 -4.55 2.59
CA HIS A 158 1.41 -3.79 2.49
C HIS A 158 2.17 -3.76 3.83
N ARG A 159 1.48 -3.73 4.98
CA ARG A 159 2.10 -3.91 6.31
C ARG A 159 2.82 -5.25 6.43
N MET A 160 2.17 -6.36 6.05
CA MET A 160 2.79 -7.70 6.07
C MET A 160 4.03 -7.74 5.17
N PHE A 161 3.94 -7.15 3.98
CA PHE A 161 5.00 -7.16 2.99
C PHE A 161 6.24 -6.39 3.48
N ILE A 162 6.08 -5.15 3.95
CA ILE A 162 7.21 -4.36 4.47
C ILE A 162 7.76 -4.93 5.78
N TYR A 163 6.95 -5.64 6.57
CA TYR A 163 7.41 -6.33 7.78
C TYR A 163 8.44 -7.40 7.44
N PHE A 164 8.15 -8.30 6.49
CA PHE A 164 9.14 -9.31 6.10
C PHE A 164 10.30 -8.72 5.31
N HIS A 165 10.09 -7.68 4.51
CA HIS A 165 11.19 -7.01 3.80
C HIS A 165 12.24 -6.46 4.78
N GLU A 166 11.82 -5.76 5.84
CA GLU A 166 12.73 -5.27 6.88
C GLU A 166 13.53 -6.43 7.52
N ARG A 167 12.87 -7.55 7.82
CA ARG A 167 13.52 -8.72 8.42
C ARG A 167 14.47 -9.44 7.47
N ILE A 168 14.16 -9.46 6.17
CA ILE A 168 15.06 -9.95 5.14
C ILE A 168 16.33 -9.10 5.13
N LEU A 169 16.21 -7.77 5.13
CA LEU A 169 17.37 -6.87 5.18
C LEU A 169 18.21 -7.08 6.45
N GLN A 170 17.57 -7.22 7.63
CA GLN A 170 18.26 -7.57 8.88
C GLN A 170 19.04 -8.87 8.77
N LYS A 171 18.42 -9.91 8.21
CA LYS A 171 19.03 -11.24 8.04
C LYS A 171 20.22 -11.21 7.09
N LEU A 172 20.12 -10.45 6.00
CA LEU A 172 21.21 -10.30 5.04
C LEU A 172 22.38 -9.53 5.66
N LEU A 173 22.10 -8.49 6.44
CA LEU A 173 23.11 -7.71 7.13
C LEU A 173 23.76 -8.42 8.33
N ASP A 174 23.15 -9.50 8.83
CA ASP A 174 23.43 -10.04 10.16
C ASP A 174 23.29 -8.97 11.28
N ASP A 175 22.31 -8.08 11.11
CA ASP A 175 22.03 -6.97 12.01
C ASP A 175 20.56 -6.98 12.43
N PRO A 176 20.20 -7.63 13.55
CA PRO A 176 18.81 -7.68 14.03
C PRO A 176 18.31 -6.32 14.52
N THR A 177 19.19 -5.32 14.66
CA THR A 177 18.84 -3.96 15.11
C THR A 177 18.54 -3.02 13.95
N PHE A 178 18.86 -3.40 12.71
CA PHE A 178 18.56 -2.60 11.54
C PHE A 178 17.05 -2.35 11.43
N THR A 179 16.66 -1.11 11.14
CA THR A 179 15.26 -0.73 10.91
C THR A 179 15.12 -0.04 9.58
N LEU A 180 14.04 -0.34 8.85
CA LEU A 180 13.69 0.43 7.67
C LEU A 180 13.28 1.84 8.12
N HIS A 181 13.80 2.88 7.47
CA HIS A 181 13.31 4.24 7.69
C HIS A 181 11.97 4.41 6.98
N PHE A 182 11.27 5.50 7.25
CA PHE A 182 10.13 5.91 6.43
C PHE A 182 10.42 7.24 5.73
N TRP A 183 9.91 7.38 4.51
CA TRP A 183 9.92 8.65 3.79
C TRP A 183 8.75 9.49 4.31
N ASN A 184 9.06 10.49 5.13
CA ASN A 184 8.10 11.39 5.78
C ASN A 184 7.50 12.43 4.80
N PHE A 185 6.96 11.96 3.67
CA PHE A 185 6.47 12.79 2.56
C PHE A 185 5.31 13.71 2.95
N ASP A 186 4.59 13.39 4.02
CA ASP A 186 3.44 14.13 4.55
C ASP A 186 3.86 15.37 5.35
N ASN A 187 5.15 15.48 5.71
CA ASN A 187 5.62 16.60 6.51
C ASN A 187 5.59 17.92 5.74
N GLY A 188 4.71 18.81 6.19
CA GLY A 188 4.52 20.12 5.60
C GLY A 188 5.49 21.20 6.09
N LEU A 189 6.49 20.93 6.94
CA LEU A 189 7.39 21.96 7.47
C LEU A 189 8.20 22.66 6.36
N ASP A 190 8.22 23.99 6.37
CA ASP A 190 9.00 24.83 5.45
C ASP A 190 10.32 25.35 6.06
N GLY A 191 10.72 24.78 7.20
CA GLY A 191 11.93 25.17 7.95
C GLY A 191 11.77 26.39 8.86
N ARG A 192 10.57 26.98 8.97
CA ARG A 192 10.31 28.16 9.83
C ARG A 192 9.70 27.83 11.20
N THR A 193 9.32 26.58 11.41
CA THR A 193 8.70 26.10 12.66
C THR A 193 9.46 24.86 13.13
N SER A 194 9.82 24.83 14.41
CA SER A 194 10.46 23.69 15.05
C SER A 194 9.54 23.16 16.16
N SER A 195 9.43 21.84 16.26
CA SER A 195 8.85 21.16 17.41
C SER A 195 9.99 20.70 18.33
N THR A 196 9.76 20.78 19.65
CA THR A 196 10.65 20.17 20.65
C THR A 196 10.35 18.68 20.86
N GLU A 197 9.24 18.18 20.31
CA GLU A 197 8.87 16.77 20.30
C GLU A 197 8.99 16.19 18.90
N GLY A 198 9.85 15.18 18.74
CA GLY A 198 10.02 14.44 17.50
C GLY A 198 10.83 15.16 16.41
N CYS A 199 10.89 14.52 15.25
CA CYS A 199 11.62 14.97 14.08
C CYS A 199 10.93 16.18 13.41
N SER A 200 11.65 17.31 13.32
CA SER A 200 11.16 18.59 12.76
C SER A 200 11.82 18.98 11.43
N GLU A 201 12.53 18.06 10.78
CA GLU A 201 13.17 18.33 9.49
C GLU A 201 12.19 18.10 8.33
N PRO A 202 12.18 18.94 7.27
CA PRO A 202 11.29 18.81 6.12
C PRO A 202 11.43 17.46 5.40
N GLY A 203 10.38 16.63 5.46
CA GLY A 203 10.37 15.27 4.88
C GLY A 203 9.76 15.15 3.48
N HIS A 204 9.20 16.24 2.94
CA HIS A 204 8.50 16.25 1.64
C HIS A 204 9.43 16.24 0.42
N PHE A 205 10.75 16.28 0.61
CA PHE A 205 11.70 16.15 -0.50
C PHE A 205 11.99 14.68 -0.77
N PHE A 206 12.33 14.36 -2.03
CA PHE A 206 12.78 13.02 -2.38
C PHE A 206 14.06 12.67 -1.60
N PRO A 207 14.18 11.48 -1.00
CA PRO A 207 15.31 11.18 -0.14
C PRO A 207 16.60 10.99 -0.96
N GLY A 208 17.56 11.90 -0.78
CA GLY A 208 18.76 12.00 -1.64
C GLY A 208 19.66 10.77 -1.64
N ILE A 209 19.64 9.94 -0.59
CA ILE A 209 20.41 8.68 -0.52
C ILE A 209 20.06 7.71 -1.64
N TYR A 210 18.88 7.83 -2.25
CA TYR A 210 18.44 7.00 -3.36
C TYR A 210 18.94 7.51 -4.72
N ASN A 211 19.48 8.73 -4.83
CA ASN A 211 19.88 9.33 -6.11
C ASN A 211 21.36 9.11 -6.48
N ASP A 212 22.15 8.47 -5.62
CA ASP A 212 23.55 8.14 -5.92
C ASP A 212 23.62 6.89 -6.82
N ASN A 213 23.93 7.10 -8.10
CA ASN A 213 24.00 6.03 -9.10
C ASN A 213 25.11 4.98 -8.88
N SER A 214 26.01 5.20 -7.92
CA SER A 214 27.00 4.21 -7.51
C SER A 214 26.47 3.22 -6.47
N THR A 215 25.29 3.48 -5.89
CA THR A 215 24.72 2.68 -4.80
C THR A 215 23.72 1.64 -5.31
N SER A 216 23.60 0.53 -4.58
CA SER A 216 22.59 -0.52 -4.83
C SER A 216 21.14 -0.07 -4.58
N THR A 217 20.95 1.07 -3.92
CA THR A 217 19.64 1.70 -3.67
C THR A 217 19.13 2.53 -4.85
N PHE A 218 19.99 2.82 -5.83
CA PHE A 218 19.61 3.59 -7.01
C PHE A 218 18.73 2.79 -7.97
N GLU A 219 17.81 3.51 -8.62
CA GLU A 219 17.00 3.00 -9.73
C GLU A 219 16.99 4.05 -10.87
N PRO A 220 17.56 3.75 -12.05
CA PRO A 220 17.72 4.72 -13.14
C PRO A 220 16.42 5.22 -13.78
N SER A 221 15.32 4.44 -13.74
CA SER A 221 14.07 4.74 -14.44
C SER A 221 13.24 5.86 -13.82
N ARG A 222 13.58 6.33 -12.61
CA ARG A 222 12.84 7.40 -11.92
C ARG A 222 12.79 8.68 -12.75
N SER A 223 11.72 9.44 -12.56
CA SER A 223 11.56 10.75 -13.18
C SER A 223 12.67 11.71 -12.76
N ASN A 224 13.03 12.63 -13.66
CA ASN A 224 13.95 13.73 -13.36
C ASN A 224 13.50 14.57 -12.15
N ARG A 225 12.20 14.61 -11.83
CA ARG A 225 11.66 15.32 -10.64
C ARG A 225 12.35 14.90 -9.34
N THR A 226 12.67 13.62 -9.21
CA THR A 226 13.35 13.06 -8.02
C THR A 226 14.77 13.57 -7.85
N ARG A 227 15.39 14.12 -8.91
CA ARG A 227 16.78 14.59 -8.94
C ARG A 227 16.89 16.12 -8.78
N VAL A 228 15.77 16.84 -8.80
CA VAL A 228 15.77 18.30 -8.65
C VAL A 228 15.76 18.66 -7.17
N LEU A 229 16.81 19.34 -6.72
CA LEU A 229 16.88 19.86 -5.36
C LEU A 229 15.76 20.89 -5.12
N ASN A 230 15.25 20.95 -3.89
CA ASN A 230 14.21 21.88 -3.45
C ASN A 230 12.88 21.77 -4.21
N VAL A 231 12.62 20.63 -4.85
CA VAL A 231 11.31 20.30 -5.39
C VAL A 231 10.64 19.32 -4.43
N PRO A 232 9.60 19.75 -3.69
CA PRO A 232 8.82 18.83 -2.88
C PRO A 232 8.06 17.87 -3.79
N ILE A 233 7.75 16.69 -3.25
CA ILE A 233 6.75 15.81 -3.83
C ILE A 233 5.43 16.56 -4.06
N ASP A 234 4.71 16.27 -5.14
CA ASP A 234 3.33 16.73 -5.33
C ASP A 234 2.38 15.59 -4.96
N LEU A 235 1.76 15.67 -3.78
CA LEU A 235 0.80 14.65 -3.29
C LEU A 235 -0.56 14.72 -4.01
N THR A 236 -0.70 15.65 -4.96
CA THR A 236 -1.85 15.79 -5.86
C THR A 236 -1.46 15.56 -7.32
N PHE A 237 -0.30 14.95 -7.56
CA PHE A 237 0.19 14.67 -8.92
C PHE A 237 -0.82 13.80 -9.68
N PRO A 238 -1.11 14.10 -10.96
CA PRO A 238 -2.09 13.33 -11.73
C PRO A 238 -1.66 11.87 -11.88
N VAL A 239 -2.60 10.98 -11.60
CA VAL A 239 -2.39 9.53 -11.66
C VAL A 239 -2.57 9.06 -13.11
N MET A 240 -1.54 8.44 -13.71
CA MET A 240 -1.51 8.14 -15.16
C MET A 240 -1.09 6.71 -15.53
N PHE A 241 -0.45 5.94 -14.64
CA PHE A 241 -0.09 4.53 -14.86
C PHE A 241 0.65 4.25 -16.18
N SER A 242 1.60 5.10 -16.53
CA SER A 242 2.45 4.95 -17.72
C SER A 242 3.91 5.06 -17.33
N GLU A 243 4.78 4.21 -17.85
CA GLU A 243 6.23 4.33 -17.65
C GLU A 243 6.80 5.64 -18.25
N ALA A 244 6.10 6.24 -19.22
CA ALA A 244 6.55 7.47 -19.87
C ALA A 244 6.39 8.69 -18.96
N ASP A 245 7.48 9.41 -18.69
CA ASP A 245 7.45 10.59 -17.83
C ASP A 245 6.61 11.73 -18.45
N PRO A 246 5.47 12.13 -17.85
CA PRO A 246 4.60 13.14 -18.40
C PRO A 246 5.22 14.53 -18.19
N ALA A 247 4.97 15.42 -19.14
CA ALA A 247 5.36 16.82 -19.05
C ALA A 247 4.43 17.60 -18.10
N VAL A 248 4.50 17.33 -16.80
CA VAL A 248 3.78 18.06 -15.75
C VAL A 248 4.71 19.11 -15.14
N ALA A 249 4.23 20.35 -15.01
CA ALA A 249 5.00 21.45 -14.44
C ALA A 249 5.38 21.15 -12.98
N LEU A 250 6.64 21.42 -12.64
CA LEU A 250 7.11 21.34 -11.26
C LEU A 250 6.49 22.46 -10.42
N ARG A 251 6.06 22.12 -9.20
CA ARG A 251 5.60 23.09 -8.22
C ARG A 251 6.73 23.40 -7.23
N CYS A 252 6.98 24.69 -7.01
CA CYS A 252 7.92 25.14 -6.00
C CYS A 252 7.37 24.93 -4.58
N VAL A 253 8.24 24.99 -3.57
CA VAL A 253 7.90 24.81 -2.14
C VAL A 253 6.67 25.62 -1.71
N ASN A 254 6.62 26.93 -2.01
CA ASN A 254 5.52 27.82 -1.63
C ASN A 254 4.15 27.41 -2.21
N GLU A 255 4.17 26.62 -3.28
CA GLU A 255 2.98 26.19 -3.99
C GLU A 255 2.57 24.75 -3.62
N ALA A 256 3.54 23.83 -3.59
CA ALA A 256 3.29 22.42 -3.33
C ALA A 256 3.03 22.14 -1.85
N VAL A 257 3.75 22.78 -0.92
CA VAL A 257 3.61 22.48 0.52
C VAL A 257 2.19 22.76 1.05
N PRO A 258 1.56 23.92 0.77
CA PRO A 258 0.16 24.16 1.13
C PRO A 258 -0.80 23.11 0.56
N ARG A 259 -0.63 22.73 -0.72
CA ARG A 259 -1.47 21.72 -1.37
C ARG A 259 -1.28 20.33 -0.79
N ASN A 260 -0.04 19.95 -0.47
CA ASN A 260 0.26 18.69 0.19
C ASN A 260 -0.39 18.61 1.58
N ARG A 261 -0.33 19.70 2.35
CA ARG A 261 -1.01 19.77 3.66
C ARG A 261 -2.52 19.61 3.51
N GLU A 262 -3.12 20.29 2.53
CA GLU A 262 -4.55 20.12 2.21
C GLU A 262 -4.89 18.68 1.78
N ALA A 263 -4.09 18.10 0.88
CA ALA A 263 -4.28 16.73 0.40
C ALA A 263 -4.21 15.72 1.55
N MET A 264 -3.20 15.83 2.42
CA MET A 264 -3.05 15.01 3.61
C MET A 264 -4.21 15.21 4.58
N HIS A 265 -4.60 16.45 4.85
CA HIS A 265 -5.75 16.76 5.71
C HIS A 265 -7.03 16.08 5.20
N LEU A 266 -7.33 16.21 3.91
CA LEU A 266 -8.49 15.58 3.31
C LEU A 266 -8.40 14.05 3.30
N ALA A 267 -7.22 13.49 3.01
CA ALA A 267 -7.02 12.04 3.01
C ALA A 267 -7.20 11.43 4.40
N MET A 268 -6.71 12.09 5.44
CA MET A 268 -6.67 11.57 6.80
C MET A 268 -7.93 11.88 7.62
N GLN A 269 -8.66 12.95 7.31
CA GLN A 269 -9.82 13.37 8.11
C GLN A 269 -11.18 12.93 7.57
N LYS A 270 -11.31 12.62 6.29
CA LYS A 270 -12.62 12.54 5.63
C LYS A 270 -13.54 11.39 6.06
N GLY A 271 -13.03 10.37 6.74
CA GLY A 271 -13.81 9.15 6.96
C GLY A 271 -14.84 9.23 8.09
N ARG A 272 -16.12 9.04 7.77
CA ARG A 272 -17.18 8.77 8.77
C ARG A 272 -17.47 7.27 8.90
N VAL A 273 -17.07 6.49 7.90
CA VAL A 273 -17.20 5.04 7.88
C VAL A 273 -15.87 4.38 7.54
N SER A 274 -15.71 3.11 7.92
CA SER A 274 -14.52 2.30 7.63
C SER A 274 -14.07 2.37 6.17
N ARG A 275 -15.05 2.29 5.25
CA ARG A 275 -14.82 2.30 3.80
C ARG A 275 -14.05 3.52 3.31
N ASP A 276 -14.24 4.67 3.95
CA ASP A 276 -13.65 5.91 3.46
C ASP A 276 -12.12 5.91 3.58
N PHE A 277 -11.58 5.25 4.60
CA PHE A 277 -10.13 5.16 4.84
C PHE A 277 -9.52 3.86 4.33
N PHE A 278 -10.20 2.72 4.54
CA PHE A 278 -9.67 1.40 4.15
C PHE A 278 -10.00 1.03 2.72
N GLY A 279 -11.12 1.49 2.16
CA GLY A 279 -11.62 1.08 0.86
C GLY A 279 -12.81 0.13 0.94
N ILE A 280 -13.30 -0.30 -0.21
CA ILE A 280 -14.47 -1.19 -0.32
C ILE A 280 -14.17 -2.58 0.25
N PRO A 281 -15.18 -3.27 0.79
CA PRO A 281 -15.07 -4.69 1.06
C PRO A 281 -14.72 -5.50 -0.18
N PHE A 282 -13.84 -6.48 -0.01
CA PHE A 282 -13.45 -7.45 -1.03
C PHE A 282 -13.31 -8.83 -0.38
N ARG A 283 -14.15 -9.77 -0.83
CA ARG A 283 -14.37 -11.08 -0.22
C ARG A 283 -14.27 -12.20 -1.25
N TYR A 284 -14.24 -13.43 -0.77
CA TYR A 284 -14.38 -14.59 -1.64
C TYR A 284 -15.68 -14.53 -2.44
N GLY A 285 -15.58 -14.76 -3.75
CA GLY A 285 -16.68 -14.66 -4.70
C GLY A 285 -16.89 -13.25 -5.27
N ASP A 286 -16.22 -12.22 -4.75
CA ASP A 286 -16.25 -10.90 -5.36
C ASP A 286 -15.36 -10.88 -6.62
N VAL A 287 -15.82 -10.21 -7.67
CA VAL A 287 -15.01 -9.95 -8.86
C VAL A 287 -13.87 -9.02 -8.47
N ARG A 288 -12.68 -9.21 -9.06
CA ARG A 288 -11.54 -8.32 -8.86
C ARG A 288 -11.95 -6.84 -8.99
N PRO A 289 -11.70 -5.99 -7.97
CA PRO A 289 -12.01 -4.57 -8.04
C PRO A 289 -11.31 -3.92 -9.25
N PRO A 290 -12.01 -3.06 -10.02
CA PRO A 290 -11.32 -2.30 -11.05
C PRO A 290 -10.29 -1.37 -10.41
N MET A 291 -9.13 -1.25 -11.06
CA MET A 291 -8.05 -0.37 -10.60
C MET A 291 -8.58 1.06 -10.40
N LEU A 292 -8.23 1.69 -9.27
CA LEU A 292 -8.70 3.01 -8.81
C LEU A 292 -10.16 3.07 -8.36
N VAL A 293 -10.92 1.99 -8.47
CA VAL A 293 -12.36 1.96 -8.16
C VAL A 293 -12.58 1.09 -6.94
N GLY A 294 -12.21 1.61 -5.78
CA GLY A 294 -12.47 0.94 -4.51
C GLY A 294 -11.48 1.23 -3.39
N GLY A 295 -10.34 1.84 -3.71
CA GLY A 295 -9.33 2.21 -2.71
C GLY A 295 -9.84 3.22 -1.69
N GLY A 296 -9.31 3.12 -0.48
CA GLY A 296 -9.56 4.11 0.56
C GLY A 296 -8.91 5.46 0.26
N SER A 297 -9.19 6.46 1.09
CA SER A 297 -8.68 7.81 0.93
C SER A 297 -7.17 7.85 0.80
N LEU A 298 -6.45 7.11 1.65
CA LEU A 298 -4.99 7.08 1.68
C LEU A 298 -4.37 6.42 0.44
N GLU A 299 -5.02 5.39 -0.10
CA GLU A 299 -4.60 4.73 -1.35
C GLU A 299 -4.76 5.69 -2.53
N TYR A 300 -5.88 6.41 -2.59
CA TYR A 300 -6.18 7.34 -3.66
C TYR A 300 -5.22 8.55 -3.64
N PHE A 301 -5.12 9.24 -2.49
CA PHE A 301 -4.11 10.26 -2.22
C PHE A 301 -3.63 10.16 -0.76
N PRO A 302 -2.32 10.19 -0.50
CA PRO A 302 -1.25 10.56 -1.42
C PRO A 302 -0.62 9.40 -2.19
N HIS A 303 -0.96 8.14 -1.87
CA HIS A 303 -0.21 6.96 -2.33
C HIS A 303 -0.08 6.91 -3.87
N ASN A 304 -1.20 6.94 -4.61
CA ASN A 304 -1.13 6.84 -6.08
C ASN A 304 -0.38 8.02 -6.71
N SER A 305 -0.59 9.25 -6.22
CA SER A 305 0.17 10.42 -6.68
C SER A 305 1.65 10.30 -6.42
N LEU A 306 2.07 9.75 -5.28
CA LEU A 306 3.48 9.55 -4.96
C LEU A 306 4.13 8.59 -5.96
N HIS A 307 3.45 7.47 -6.25
CA HIS A 307 3.90 6.49 -7.24
C HIS A 307 4.14 7.15 -8.61
N ASP A 308 3.15 7.91 -9.11
CA ASP A 308 3.26 8.60 -10.39
C ASP A 308 4.30 9.74 -10.40
N TRP A 309 4.44 10.46 -9.28
CA TRP A 309 5.41 11.54 -9.12
C TRP A 309 6.84 11.02 -9.18
N VAL A 310 7.16 9.94 -8.46
CA VAL A 310 8.50 9.31 -8.46
C VAL A 310 8.85 8.79 -9.85
N GLY A 311 7.90 8.16 -10.55
CA GLY A 311 8.10 7.73 -11.92
C GLY A 311 8.87 6.42 -12.06
N GLY A 312 9.09 6.00 -13.32
CA GLY A 312 9.79 4.75 -13.63
C GLY A 312 9.07 3.53 -13.06
N PHE A 313 9.84 2.63 -12.45
CA PHE A 313 9.33 1.43 -11.79
C PHE A 313 8.22 1.73 -10.79
N MET A 314 8.31 2.84 -10.06
CA MET A 314 7.31 3.22 -9.05
C MET A 314 5.91 3.48 -9.61
N ARG A 315 5.69 3.60 -10.93
CA ARG A 315 4.35 3.90 -11.47
C ARG A 315 3.42 2.72 -11.61
N THR A 316 3.97 1.52 -11.55
CA THR A 316 3.25 0.34 -11.98
C THR A 316 3.39 -0.76 -10.92
N PRO A 317 2.28 -1.43 -10.55
CA PRO A 317 2.32 -2.56 -9.64
C PRO A 317 3.25 -3.69 -10.09
N LEU A 318 3.61 -3.75 -11.38
CA LEU A 318 4.53 -4.75 -11.94
C LEU A 318 5.96 -4.58 -11.42
N ARG A 319 6.45 -3.34 -11.29
CA ARG A 319 7.88 -3.06 -11.05
C ARG A 319 8.16 -2.29 -9.78
N ALA A 320 7.16 -1.69 -9.15
CA ALA A 320 7.37 -0.70 -8.09
C ALA A 320 8.33 -1.16 -6.98
N THR A 321 8.22 -2.41 -6.54
CA THR A 321 9.06 -2.94 -5.45
C THR A 321 10.49 -3.32 -5.89
N GLY A 322 10.76 -3.30 -7.20
CA GLY A 322 12.12 -3.32 -7.76
C GLY A 322 12.87 -2.01 -7.55
N ASP A 323 12.17 -0.92 -7.20
CA ASP A 323 12.77 0.32 -6.72
C ASP A 323 12.88 0.31 -5.18
N PRO A 324 14.10 0.36 -4.60
CA PRO A 324 14.31 0.41 -3.15
C PRO A 324 13.59 1.53 -2.39
N VAL A 325 13.14 2.61 -3.07
CA VAL A 325 12.36 3.70 -2.43
C VAL A 325 10.89 3.34 -2.19
N PHE A 326 10.38 2.26 -2.80
CA PHE A 326 9.05 1.72 -2.53
C PHE A 326 8.83 1.46 -1.05
N TYR A 327 9.79 0.78 -0.42
CA TYR A 327 9.67 0.28 0.94
C TYR A 327 9.58 1.40 2.00
N PRO A 328 10.44 2.44 2.01
CA PRO A 328 10.25 3.57 2.93
C PRO A 328 9.01 4.42 2.61
N ALA A 329 8.56 4.49 1.36
CA ALA A 329 7.30 5.15 1.02
C ALA A 329 6.11 4.39 1.64
N HIS A 330 6.05 3.07 1.45
CA HIS A 330 5.03 2.21 2.05
C HIS A 330 5.17 2.07 3.58
N ALA A 331 6.37 2.21 4.13
CA ALA A 331 6.56 2.34 5.57
C ALA A 331 5.87 3.59 6.13
N ASN A 332 5.82 4.69 5.37
CA ASN A 332 5.06 5.88 5.77
C ASN A 332 3.55 5.72 5.54
N VAL A 333 3.11 4.98 4.51
CA VAL A 333 1.69 4.60 4.36
C VAL A 333 1.23 3.77 5.57
N ASP A 334 2.04 2.79 6.00
CA ASP A 334 1.76 1.99 7.20
C ASP A 334 1.76 2.84 8.49
N ARG A 335 2.70 3.78 8.60
CA ARG A 335 2.73 4.77 9.69
C ARG A 335 1.46 5.60 9.72
N LEU A 336 0.97 6.07 8.57
CA LEU A 336 -0.23 6.90 8.49
C LEU A 336 -1.47 6.13 8.94
N TRP A 337 -1.55 4.81 8.73
CA TRP A 337 -2.60 4.01 9.37
C TRP A 337 -2.51 4.08 10.91
N ASP A 338 -1.32 3.90 11.50
CA ASP A 338 -1.12 4.03 12.95
C ASP A 338 -1.46 5.46 13.47
N VAL A 339 -1.13 6.51 12.72
CA VAL A 339 -1.50 7.90 13.03
C VAL A 339 -3.02 8.06 12.98
N TRP A 340 -3.67 7.60 11.91
CA TRP A 340 -5.12 7.73 11.71
C TRP A 340 -5.92 7.12 12.86
N MET A 341 -5.51 5.94 13.34
CA MET A 341 -6.10 5.27 14.50
C MET A 341 -6.00 6.10 15.79
N LYS A 342 -5.05 7.02 15.88
CA LYS A 342 -4.75 7.85 17.06
C LYS A 342 -5.29 9.28 16.97
N LEU A 343 -5.88 9.68 15.85
CA LEU A 343 -6.45 11.02 15.68
C LEU A 343 -7.71 11.28 16.52
N GLY A 344 -8.29 10.24 17.16
CA GLY A 344 -9.51 10.35 17.97
C GLY A 344 -10.79 10.34 17.12
N ASP A 345 -11.87 10.92 17.64
CA ASP A 345 -13.22 10.96 17.06
C ASP A 345 -13.86 9.59 16.75
N GLY A 346 -13.45 8.54 17.46
CA GLY A 346 -13.97 7.19 17.24
C GLY A 346 -13.41 6.50 16.00
N ARG A 347 -12.31 6.98 15.40
CA ARG A 347 -11.65 6.33 14.25
C ARG A 347 -11.19 4.92 14.57
N GLU A 348 -10.80 4.66 15.81
CA GLU A 348 -10.49 3.32 16.29
C GLU A 348 -11.66 2.34 16.15
N LEU A 349 -12.90 2.84 16.21
CA LEU A 349 -14.13 2.07 15.99
C LEU A 349 -14.45 1.87 14.50
N LEU A 350 -13.77 2.61 13.62
CA LEU A 350 -13.92 2.53 12.16
C LEU A 350 -12.93 1.53 11.53
N GLN A 351 -12.02 0.93 12.30
CA GLN A 351 -11.24 -0.21 11.81
C GLN A 351 -12.19 -1.38 11.46
N PRO A 352 -12.05 -2.04 10.30
CA PRO A 352 -12.94 -3.13 9.94
C PRO A 352 -12.89 -4.25 10.99
N THR A 353 -14.08 -4.71 11.40
CA THR A 353 -14.27 -5.85 12.31
C THR A 353 -14.94 -7.03 11.62
N ASP A 354 -15.14 -6.92 10.30
CA ASP A 354 -15.71 -7.96 9.47
C ASP A 354 -14.82 -9.22 9.52
N PRO A 355 -15.37 -10.39 9.89
CA PRO A 355 -14.61 -11.64 9.91
C PRO A 355 -13.94 -11.97 8.57
N ASP A 356 -14.56 -11.63 7.44
CA ASP A 356 -13.99 -11.92 6.11
C ASP A 356 -12.75 -11.08 5.83
N TRP A 357 -12.66 -9.88 6.42
CA TRP A 357 -11.46 -9.06 6.39
C TRP A 357 -10.42 -9.58 7.39
N LEU A 358 -10.82 -9.82 8.63
CA LEU A 358 -9.92 -10.26 9.72
C LEU A 358 -9.25 -11.60 9.43
N ASP A 359 -10.00 -12.53 8.83
CA ASP A 359 -9.54 -13.87 8.48
C ASP A 359 -9.08 -14.00 7.02
N ALA A 360 -8.96 -12.89 6.27
CA ALA A 360 -8.32 -12.92 4.96
C ALA A 360 -6.86 -13.40 5.09
N GLU A 361 -6.50 -14.42 4.33
CA GLU A 361 -5.24 -15.18 4.43
C GLU A 361 -4.33 -14.94 3.23
N PHE A 362 -3.08 -14.59 3.50
CA PHE A 362 -2.02 -14.39 2.51
C PHE A 362 -0.82 -15.29 2.82
N LEU A 363 -0.05 -15.65 1.79
CA LEU A 363 1.24 -16.32 1.97
C LEU A 363 2.37 -15.36 1.60
N LEU A 364 3.39 -15.25 2.45
CA LEU A 364 4.59 -14.45 2.17
C LEU A 364 5.83 -15.19 2.68
N TRP A 365 6.95 -15.05 1.99
CA TRP A 365 8.22 -15.63 2.41
C TRP A 365 8.87 -14.80 3.51
N ASP A 366 9.32 -15.46 4.58
CA ASP A 366 10.11 -14.81 5.63
C ASP A 366 11.62 -14.79 5.34
N GLU A 367 12.39 -14.18 6.22
CA GLU A 367 13.84 -14.05 6.11
C GLU A 367 14.59 -15.40 6.15
N ASN A 368 13.94 -16.46 6.61
CA ASN A 368 14.48 -17.81 6.72
C ASN A 368 14.07 -18.71 5.54
N ARG A 369 13.41 -18.15 4.51
CA ARG A 369 12.86 -18.88 3.36
C ARG A 369 11.78 -19.88 3.80
N VAL A 370 10.96 -19.49 4.77
CA VAL A 370 9.76 -20.22 5.17
C VAL A 370 8.55 -19.46 4.63
N LEU A 371 7.65 -20.17 3.95
CA LEU A 371 6.40 -19.60 3.46
C LEU A 371 5.42 -19.49 4.64
N ARG A 372 5.11 -18.26 5.04
CA ARG A 372 4.27 -17.94 6.19
C ARG A 372 2.84 -17.70 5.76
N ARG A 373 1.87 -18.29 6.46
CA ARG A 373 0.45 -17.92 6.35
C ARG A 373 0.14 -16.80 7.33
N LEU A 374 -0.31 -15.66 6.83
CA LEU A 374 -0.69 -14.50 7.63
C LEU A 374 -2.17 -14.23 7.49
N LYS A 375 -2.81 -13.85 8.60
CA LYS A 375 -4.14 -13.24 8.58
C LYS A 375 -4.03 -11.75 8.84
N VAL A 376 -4.99 -11.00 8.31
CA VAL A 376 -5.10 -9.56 8.58
C VAL A 376 -5.14 -9.28 10.09
N LYS A 377 -5.89 -10.07 10.86
CA LYS A 377 -5.98 -9.90 12.32
C LYS A 377 -4.63 -10.04 13.05
N ASP A 378 -3.68 -10.76 12.47
CA ASP A 378 -2.37 -11.01 13.10
C ASP A 378 -1.43 -9.79 13.00
N VAL A 379 -1.76 -8.78 12.19
CA VAL A 379 -0.91 -7.61 11.96
C VAL A 379 -1.54 -6.28 12.34
N LEU A 380 -2.69 -6.30 13.02
CA LEU A 380 -3.40 -5.07 13.38
C LEU A 380 -2.65 -4.25 14.44
N ASN A 381 -1.98 -4.93 15.38
CA ASN A 381 -1.18 -4.30 16.42
C ASN A 381 0.31 -4.34 16.08
N ILE A 382 0.87 -3.21 15.64
CA ILE A 382 2.29 -3.10 15.27
C ILE A 382 3.24 -3.34 16.46
N ALA A 383 2.79 -3.15 17.70
CA ALA A 383 3.60 -3.45 18.89
C ALA A 383 3.85 -4.96 19.05
N ASP A 384 2.90 -5.80 18.65
CA ASP A 384 3.06 -7.26 18.64
C ASP A 384 4.01 -7.73 17.53
N LEU A 385 4.16 -6.92 16.48
CA LEU A 385 5.17 -7.07 15.42
C LEU A 385 6.55 -6.53 15.84
N GLY A 386 6.65 -5.91 17.01
CA GLY A 386 7.91 -5.45 17.61
C GLY A 386 8.50 -4.20 16.98
N TYR A 387 7.68 -3.34 16.35
CA TYR A 387 8.13 -2.04 15.85
C TYR A 387 7.17 -0.89 16.19
N SER A 388 7.68 0.33 16.08
CA SER A 388 6.92 1.58 16.08
C SER A 388 7.59 2.61 15.18
N TYR A 389 6.98 3.79 15.08
CA TYR A 389 7.50 4.92 14.30
C TYR A 389 8.01 6.04 15.22
N GLU A 390 9.08 6.69 14.78
CA GLU A 390 9.50 7.97 15.36
C GLU A 390 8.41 9.02 15.20
N LYS A 391 8.20 9.83 16.24
CA LYS A 391 7.27 10.97 16.18
C LYS A 391 7.80 12.03 15.22
N VAL A 392 6.93 12.56 14.36
CA VAL A 392 7.20 13.67 13.44
C VAL A 392 6.10 14.72 13.56
N TYR A 393 6.25 15.86 12.87
CA TYR A 393 5.34 16.98 12.96
C TYR A 393 4.04 16.83 12.12
N ASP A 394 3.19 15.90 12.52
CA ASP A 394 1.87 15.65 11.90
C ASP A 394 0.89 16.83 12.04
N ALA A 395 1.10 17.67 13.06
CA ALA A 395 0.33 18.88 13.28
C ALA A 395 0.29 19.81 12.05
N SER A 396 1.31 19.73 11.16
CA SER A 396 1.39 20.52 9.93
C SER A 396 0.20 20.33 8.98
N TRP A 397 -0.41 19.15 8.95
CA TRP A 397 -1.57 18.84 8.12
C TRP A 397 -2.82 18.51 8.94
N ILE A 398 -2.69 18.03 10.19
CA ILE A 398 -3.84 17.80 11.08
C ILE A 398 -4.64 19.10 11.28
N PHE A 399 -3.97 20.20 11.61
CA PHE A 399 -4.62 21.48 11.90
C PHE A 399 -4.65 22.42 10.69
N TRP A 400 -4.63 21.87 9.48
CA TRP A 400 -4.73 22.67 8.27
C TRP A 400 -6.04 23.48 8.25
N GLN A 401 -5.92 24.80 8.38
CA GLN A 401 -7.01 25.73 8.19
C GLN A 401 -6.84 26.36 6.81
N ASN A 402 -7.84 26.22 5.96
CA ASN A 402 -7.83 26.79 4.62
C ASN A 402 -7.67 28.32 4.72
N SER A 403 -6.48 28.84 4.41
CA SER A 403 -6.22 30.29 4.41
C SER A 403 -6.94 31.05 3.28
N THR A 404 -7.85 30.40 2.55
CA THR A 404 -8.80 31.04 1.63
C THR A 404 -10.20 31.24 2.22
N GLY A 405 -10.44 30.81 3.47
CA GLY A 405 -11.68 31.10 4.21
C GLY A 405 -11.56 32.34 5.08
N LEU A 406 -11.80 33.51 4.50
CA LEU A 406 -12.18 34.78 5.15
C LEU A 406 -11.27 35.31 6.27
N VAL A 407 -10.64 36.45 5.98
CA VAL A 407 -10.57 37.55 6.96
C VAL A 407 -12.01 37.81 7.44
N SER A 408 -12.34 37.31 8.62
CA SER A 408 -13.54 37.68 9.36
C SER A 408 -13.15 37.84 10.82
N SER A 409 -13.05 39.11 11.20
CA SER A 409 -13.19 39.66 12.55
C SER A 409 -12.22 39.16 13.62
N ALA A 410 -11.27 40.05 13.91
CA ALA A 410 -10.92 40.36 15.29
C ALA A 410 -12.16 40.35 16.20
N MET A 411 -12.08 39.58 17.28
CA MET A 411 -12.51 39.96 18.63
C MET A 411 -12.07 38.84 19.58
N ALA A 412 -10.93 39.05 20.22
CA ALA A 412 -10.58 38.33 21.43
C ALA A 412 -11.61 38.69 22.52
N PRO A 413 -12.14 37.72 23.28
CA PRO A 413 -12.88 38.04 24.48
C PRO A 413 -11.86 38.46 25.55
N THR A 414 -11.84 39.75 25.86
CA THR A 414 -11.23 40.22 27.11
C THR A 414 -12.17 39.87 28.26
N GLN A 415 -11.65 39.17 29.25
CA GLN A 415 -12.12 39.20 30.64
C GLN A 415 -10.89 39.35 31.55
N PRO A 416 -11.02 39.94 32.75
CA PRO A 416 -12.18 40.59 33.35
C PRO A 416 -12.18 42.12 33.22
#